data_AF-A0A3N4RZI8-F1
#
_entry.id   AF-A0A3N4RZI8-F1
#
_cell.length_a   1.000
_cell.length_b   1.000
_cell.length_c   1.000
_cell.angle_alpha   90.00
_cell.angle_beta   90.00
_cell.angle_gamma   90.00
#
_symmetry.space_group_name_H-M   'P 1'
#
loop_
_entity.id
_entity.type
_entity.pdbx_description
1 polymer ?
#
loop_
_entity_poly.entity_id
_entity_poly.type
_entity_poly.pdbx_seq_one_letter_code
_entity_poly.pdbx_strand_id
1 'polypeptide(L)'
;MGNFVKSGLFHKFFGTAAVGAALAAVLGVAAAGPAAASTGQCAAGKYCQWVDQDYTGTFGSTGGDVPNFEGMNDRVTSFWNNTDHFVTLYVDAGYQGECVWVEPNGWSYNLPLRYNDQFSSVRQWKRGAGCGYVVTRAGAWVPTGGASGGAGGTTGPTPGEAGDPLNQMMNQTGAVQNP
;
A
#
# COMPACT_ATOMS: atom_id res chain seq x y z
N MET A 1 57.59 -53.83 18.37
CA MET A 1 58.06 -53.98 19.77
C MET A 1 56.85 -54.27 20.64
N GLY A 2 56.67 -55.52 21.04
CA GLY A 2 55.68 -55.87 22.04
C GLY A 2 56.22 -55.54 23.43
N ASN A 3 55.36 -55.07 24.33
CA ASN A 3 55.03 -55.86 25.51
C ASN A 3 53.84 -55.29 26.27
N PHE A 4 53.08 -56.26 26.75
CA PHE A 4 51.85 -56.25 27.50
C PHE A 4 52.15 -55.89 28.97
N VAL A 5 51.38 -54.99 29.58
CA VAL A 5 51.18 -54.98 31.04
C VAL A 5 49.71 -54.76 31.35
N LYS A 6 49.18 -55.64 32.19
CA LYS A 6 47.78 -55.86 32.55
C LYS A 6 47.58 -55.49 34.03
N SER A 7 46.33 -55.11 34.36
CA SER A 7 45.74 -55.01 35.72
C SER A 7 45.94 -53.65 36.38
N GLY A 8 44.98 -53.02 37.04
CA GLY A 8 43.58 -53.27 37.39
C GLY A 8 43.02 -51.90 37.84
N LEU A 9 41.73 -51.65 37.99
CA LEU A 9 40.93 -52.18 39.08
C LEU A 9 39.50 -51.67 38.87
N PHE A 10 38.56 -52.56 39.15
CA PHE A 10 37.12 -52.37 39.12
C PHE A 10 36.66 -51.25 40.06
N HIS A 11 35.72 -50.42 39.59
CA HIS A 11 34.58 -50.02 40.40
C HIS A 11 33.31 -50.04 39.56
N LYS A 12 32.48 -51.05 39.84
CA LYS A 12 31.06 -51.05 39.53
C LYS A 12 30.40 -50.00 40.42
N PHE A 13 29.69 -49.05 39.82
CA PHE A 13 28.57 -48.40 40.51
C PHE A 13 27.34 -48.41 39.62
N PHE A 14 26.26 -48.75 40.32
CA PHE A 14 24.91 -48.98 39.88
C PHE A 14 24.34 -47.78 39.12
N GLY A 15 23.54 -48.08 38.10
CA GLY A 15 22.86 -47.07 37.31
C GLY A 15 21.81 -46.30 38.10
N THR A 16 21.57 -45.08 37.63
CA THR A 16 20.38 -44.30 37.93
C THR A 16 19.97 -43.62 36.63
N ALA A 17 18.78 -43.95 36.15
CA ALA A 17 18.12 -43.23 35.07
C ALA A 17 17.85 -41.79 35.52
N ALA A 18 18.21 -40.80 34.70
CA ALA A 18 17.84 -39.41 34.91
C ALA A 18 17.35 -38.81 33.59
N VAL A 19 16.02 -38.81 33.47
CA VAL A 19 15.16 -37.76 32.90
C VAL A 19 15.71 -37.01 31.69
N GLY A 20 15.14 -37.33 30.52
CA GLY A 20 15.30 -36.54 29.32
C GLY A 20 14.75 -35.12 29.50
N ALA A 21 15.63 -34.14 29.38
CA ALA A 21 15.26 -32.75 29.17
C ALA A 21 15.38 -32.44 27.66
N ALA A 22 14.33 -32.73 26.91
CA ALA A 22 14.19 -32.16 25.58
C ALA A 22 13.79 -30.68 25.76
N LEU A 23 14.73 -29.76 25.56
CA LEU A 23 14.41 -28.36 25.38
C LEU A 23 13.57 -28.23 24.10
N ALA A 24 12.26 -28.13 24.26
CA ALA A 24 11.38 -27.65 23.19
C ALA A 24 11.68 -26.16 22.98
N ALA A 25 12.57 -25.86 22.03
CA ALA A 25 12.72 -24.52 21.48
C ALA A 25 11.41 -24.19 20.74
N VAL A 26 10.49 -23.52 21.42
CA VAL A 26 9.36 -22.87 20.76
C VAL A 26 9.95 -21.71 19.98
N LEU A 27 10.21 -21.95 18.69
CA LEU A 27 10.47 -20.89 17.73
C LEU A 27 9.21 -20.03 17.69
N GLY A 28 9.25 -18.88 18.36
CA GLY A 28 8.24 -17.86 18.21
C GLY A 28 8.16 -17.51 16.73
N VAL A 29 7.05 -17.87 16.09
CA VAL A 29 6.69 -17.31 14.79
C VAL A 29 6.48 -15.83 15.08
N ALA A 30 7.48 -15.01 14.78
CA ALA A 30 7.27 -13.57 14.67
C ALA A 30 6.18 -13.41 13.62
N ALA A 31 4.96 -13.14 14.08
CA ALA A 31 3.91 -12.67 13.20
C ALA A 31 4.50 -11.44 12.51
N ALA A 32 4.83 -11.55 11.23
CA ALA A 32 5.00 -10.38 10.40
C ALA A 32 3.66 -9.65 10.55
N GLY A 33 3.68 -8.54 11.29
CA GLY A 33 2.52 -7.68 11.39
C GLY A 33 2.06 -7.32 9.98
N PRO A 34 0.78 -6.95 9.78
CA PRO A 34 0.34 -6.45 8.50
C PRO A 34 1.35 -5.41 8.02
N ALA A 35 1.85 -5.55 6.78
CA ALA A 35 2.80 -4.61 6.22
C ALA A 35 2.23 -3.21 6.41
N ALA A 36 2.90 -2.41 7.24
CA ALA A 36 2.36 -1.13 7.63
C ALA A 36 2.22 -0.26 6.38
N ALA A 37 1.04 0.29 6.17
CA ALA A 37 0.80 1.37 5.22
C ALA A 37 1.88 2.44 5.40
N SER A 38 2.67 2.71 4.37
CA SER A 38 3.87 3.53 4.50
C SER A 38 3.77 4.82 3.70
N THR A 39 2.72 5.60 3.97
CA THR A 39 2.55 6.92 3.38
C THR A 39 3.67 7.89 3.76
N GLY A 40 4.37 7.63 4.88
CA GLY A 40 5.60 8.33 5.27
C GLY A 40 6.75 8.22 4.26
N GLN A 41 6.72 7.24 3.33
CA GLN A 41 7.67 7.16 2.21
C GLN A 41 7.43 8.25 1.16
N CYS A 42 6.22 8.81 1.12
CA CYS A 42 5.86 9.83 0.14
C CYS A 42 6.32 11.21 0.61
N ALA A 43 7.52 11.61 0.17
CA ALA A 43 8.05 12.93 0.47
C ALA A 43 7.14 14.06 -0.06
N ALA A 44 7.12 15.19 0.64
CA ALA A 44 6.40 16.38 0.19
C ALA A 44 6.88 16.83 -1.21
N GLY A 45 5.93 17.31 -2.02
CA GLY A 45 6.18 17.68 -3.42
C GLY A 45 6.32 16.50 -4.37
N LYS A 46 5.83 15.31 -3.99
CA LYS A 46 5.85 14.10 -4.83
C LYS A 46 4.46 13.54 -5.06
N TYR A 47 4.25 13.01 -6.26
CA TYR A 47 3.24 11.99 -6.50
C TYR A 47 3.85 10.62 -6.18
N CYS A 48 3.09 9.79 -5.48
CA CYS A 48 3.52 8.49 -4.99
C CYS A 48 2.48 7.42 -5.32
N GLN A 49 2.96 6.22 -5.63
CA GLN A 49 2.13 5.11 -6.05
C GLN A 49 2.67 3.80 -5.48
N TRP A 50 1.76 2.86 -5.29
CA TRP A 50 2.01 1.55 -4.71
C TRP A 50 1.26 0.49 -5.51
N VAL A 51 1.85 -0.70 -5.60
CA VAL A 51 1.24 -1.80 -6.36
C VAL A 51 0.18 -2.59 -5.61
N ASP A 52 0.12 -2.43 -4.29
CA ASP A 52 -0.88 -3.07 -3.46
C ASP A 52 -1.77 -1.99 -2.81
N GLN A 53 -2.83 -2.45 -2.16
CA GLN A 53 -3.74 -1.59 -1.40
C GLN A 53 -3.06 -1.04 -0.15
N ASP A 54 -3.70 -0.04 0.45
CA ASP A 54 -3.29 0.56 1.72
C ASP A 54 -1.84 1.08 1.72
N TYR A 55 -1.33 1.54 0.57
CA TYR A 55 0.02 2.12 0.44
C TYR A 55 1.13 1.12 0.83
N THR A 56 0.98 -0.11 0.36
CA THR A 56 1.93 -1.21 0.61
C THR A 56 2.53 -1.76 -0.68
N GLY A 57 3.51 -2.66 -0.56
CA GLY A 57 4.15 -3.28 -1.71
C GLY A 57 5.23 -2.42 -2.38
N THR A 58 5.46 -2.69 -3.66
CA THR A 58 6.43 -1.93 -4.47
C THR A 58 6.02 -0.47 -4.56
N PHE A 59 6.96 0.42 -4.22
CA PHE A 59 6.75 1.86 -4.14
C PHE A 59 7.43 2.60 -5.30
N GLY A 60 6.72 3.58 -5.86
CA GLY A 60 7.25 4.54 -6.81
C GLY A 60 6.90 5.96 -6.40
N SER A 61 7.78 6.92 -6.70
CA SER A 61 7.48 8.35 -6.53
C SER A 61 8.13 9.20 -7.60
N THR A 62 7.50 10.34 -7.91
CA THR A 62 8.01 11.29 -8.87
C THR A 62 7.61 12.72 -8.50
N GLY A 63 8.45 13.70 -8.84
CA GLY A 63 8.11 15.12 -8.80
C GLY A 63 8.03 15.74 -10.21
N GLY A 64 8.12 14.92 -11.25
CA GLY A 64 8.09 15.33 -12.65
C GLY A 64 7.17 14.43 -13.47
N ASP A 65 7.04 14.75 -14.75
CA ASP A 65 6.26 13.94 -15.68
C ASP A 65 6.95 12.59 -15.91
N VAL A 66 6.16 11.51 -15.92
CA VAL A 66 6.65 10.15 -16.18
C VAL A 66 5.82 9.56 -17.31
N PRO A 67 6.41 9.40 -18.52
CA PRO A 67 5.67 8.93 -19.69
C PRO A 67 5.37 7.43 -19.66
N ASN A 68 6.07 6.66 -18.83
CA ASN A 68 5.82 5.24 -18.62
C ASN A 68 6.29 4.84 -17.21
N PHE A 69 5.48 4.09 -16.47
CA PHE A 69 5.83 3.59 -15.13
C PHE A 69 6.75 2.36 -15.14
N GLU A 70 7.13 1.86 -16.30
CA GLU A 70 8.06 0.76 -16.50
C GLU A 70 7.65 -0.47 -15.69
N GLY A 71 8.43 -0.88 -14.69
CA GLY A 71 8.12 -2.04 -13.83
C GLY A 71 6.83 -1.92 -13.00
N MET A 72 6.25 -0.72 -12.92
CA MET A 72 4.97 -0.43 -12.25
C MET A 72 3.82 -0.13 -13.22
N ASN A 73 4.05 -0.27 -14.54
CA ASN A 73 3.01 -0.09 -15.56
C ASN A 73 1.86 -1.08 -15.32
N ASP A 74 0.61 -0.61 -15.34
CA ASP A 74 -0.59 -1.44 -15.16
C ASP A 74 -0.58 -2.25 -13.85
N ARG A 75 0.00 -1.67 -12.80
CA ARG A 75 0.12 -2.34 -11.49
C ARG A 75 -0.18 -1.44 -10.31
N VAL A 76 -0.51 -0.18 -10.55
CA VAL A 76 -0.82 0.77 -9.48
C VAL A 76 -2.18 0.41 -8.90
N THR A 77 -2.25 0.23 -7.59
CA THR A 77 -3.48 -0.10 -6.85
C THR A 77 -3.78 0.94 -5.76
N SER A 78 -2.78 1.70 -5.30
CA SER A 78 -2.99 2.85 -4.40
C SER A 78 -2.02 3.99 -4.69
N PHE A 79 -2.42 5.22 -4.37
CA PHE A 79 -1.59 6.40 -4.63
C PHE A 79 -1.87 7.55 -3.67
N TRP A 80 -0.91 8.49 -3.62
CA TRP A 80 -1.07 9.78 -2.99
C TRP A 80 -0.39 10.87 -3.81
N ASN A 81 -1.14 11.93 -4.14
CA ASN A 81 -0.59 13.17 -4.63
C ASN A 81 -0.15 14.07 -3.47
N ASN A 82 1.03 13.86 -2.90
CA ASN A 82 1.60 14.71 -1.85
C ASN A 82 2.27 15.98 -2.44
N THR A 83 1.63 16.58 -3.45
CA THR A 83 2.04 17.85 -4.04
C THR A 83 1.05 18.96 -3.69
N ASP A 84 1.42 20.19 -4.02
CA ASP A 84 0.59 21.40 -3.92
C ASP A 84 -0.20 21.69 -5.21
N HIS A 85 -0.15 20.80 -6.19
CA HIS A 85 -0.75 21.00 -7.50
C HIS A 85 -1.50 19.75 -7.99
N PHE A 86 -2.16 19.90 -9.14
CA PHE A 86 -2.89 18.80 -9.77
C PHE A 86 -1.93 17.88 -10.51
N VAL A 87 -2.17 16.58 -10.39
CA VAL A 87 -1.55 15.58 -11.26
C VAL A 87 -2.61 14.89 -12.10
N THR A 88 -2.25 14.47 -13.30
CA THR A 88 -3.12 13.68 -14.17
C THR A 88 -2.50 12.29 -14.36
N LEU A 89 -3.27 11.26 -14.02
CA LEU A 89 -2.95 9.86 -14.27
C LEU A 89 -3.62 9.41 -15.56
N TYR A 90 -2.90 8.62 -16.33
CA TYR A 90 -3.32 8.13 -17.64
C TYR A 90 -3.24 6.61 -17.66
N VAL A 91 -4.25 5.97 -18.24
CA VAL A 91 -4.28 4.50 -18.37
C VAL A 91 -3.25 4.01 -19.37
N ASP A 92 -2.92 4.81 -20.39
CA ASP A 92 -1.91 4.45 -21.38
C ASP A 92 -0.60 5.22 -21.16
N ALA A 93 0.50 4.60 -21.60
CA ALA A 93 1.80 5.26 -21.65
C ALA A 93 1.79 6.46 -22.62
N GLY A 94 2.71 7.41 -22.43
CA GLY A 94 2.82 8.61 -23.25
C GLY A 94 1.68 9.61 -23.04
N TYR A 95 1.02 9.56 -21.88
CA TYR A 95 -0.06 10.47 -21.49
C TYR A 95 -1.30 10.37 -22.39
N GLN A 96 -1.65 9.12 -22.75
CA GLN A 96 -2.75 8.80 -23.66
C GLN A 96 -3.89 8.09 -22.94
N GLY A 97 -4.98 7.87 -23.68
CA GLY A 97 -6.12 7.11 -23.20
C GLY A 97 -6.99 7.86 -22.21
N GLU A 98 -7.75 7.08 -21.43
CA GLU A 98 -8.53 7.62 -20.33
C GLU A 98 -7.63 8.20 -19.25
N CYS A 99 -8.10 9.30 -18.63
CA CYS A 99 -7.33 9.97 -17.59
C CYS A 99 -8.18 10.39 -16.41
N VAL A 100 -7.48 10.62 -15.28
CA VAL A 100 -8.02 10.99 -13.99
C VAL A 100 -7.18 12.13 -13.42
N TRP A 101 -7.82 13.20 -12.96
CA TRP A 101 -7.13 14.24 -12.20
C TRP A 101 -7.06 13.85 -10.74
N VAL A 102 -5.98 14.25 -10.06
CA VAL A 102 -5.87 14.14 -8.61
C VAL A 102 -5.59 15.53 -8.07
N GLU A 103 -6.44 16.00 -7.17
CA GLU A 103 -6.25 17.27 -6.48
C GLU A 103 -4.94 17.29 -5.67
N PRO A 104 -4.41 18.47 -5.32
CA PRO A 104 -3.37 18.58 -4.31
C PRO A 104 -3.79 17.83 -3.04
N ASN A 105 -2.92 16.95 -2.54
CA ASN A 105 -3.20 16.08 -1.41
C ASN A 105 -4.36 15.10 -1.63
N GLY A 106 -4.78 14.86 -2.88
CA GLY A 106 -5.73 13.80 -3.24
C GLY A 106 -5.07 12.43 -3.17
N TRP A 107 -5.85 11.41 -2.80
CA TRP A 107 -5.32 10.07 -2.51
C TRP A 107 -6.37 8.99 -2.77
N SER A 108 -5.90 7.76 -2.91
CA SER A 108 -6.74 6.58 -2.97
C SER A 108 -5.96 5.40 -2.40
N TYR A 109 -6.49 4.80 -1.32
CA TYR A 109 -5.89 3.64 -0.66
C TYR A 109 -6.19 2.33 -1.41
N ASN A 110 -7.25 2.34 -2.23
CA ASN A 110 -7.64 1.25 -3.11
C ASN A 110 -8.33 1.85 -4.33
N LEU A 111 -7.78 1.62 -5.51
CA LEU A 111 -8.38 2.09 -6.74
C LEU A 111 -9.70 1.36 -7.01
N PRO A 112 -10.71 2.06 -7.57
CA PRO A 112 -11.90 1.39 -8.05
C PRO A 112 -11.54 0.42 -9.17
N LEU A 113 -12.30 -0.68 -9.32
CA LEU A 113 -12.03 -1.77 -10.28
C LEU A 113 -11.73 -1.30 -11.71
N ARG A 114 -12.30 -0.17 -12.14
CA ARG A 114 -12.06 0.41 -13.48
C ARG A 114 -10.61 0.88 -13.68
N TYR A 115 -9.93 1.32 -12.63
CA TYR A 115 -8.59 1.92 -12.70
C TYR A 115 -7.52 1.11 -11.96
N ASN A 116 -7.92 0.12 -11.18
CA ASN A 116 -6.98 -0.76 -10.49
C ASN A 116 -6.07 -1.47 -11.50
N ASP A 117 -4.77 -1.33 -11.33
CA ASP A 117 -3.78 -1.96 -12.22
C ASP A 117 -3.93 -1.52 -13.68
N GLN A 118 -4.32 -0.27 -13.93
CA GLN A 118 -4.49 0.28 -15.27
C GLN A 118 -3.63 1.50 -15.56
N PHE A 119 -3.07 2.17 -14.56
CA PHE A 119 -2.31 3.40 -14.83
C PHE A 119 -0.91 3.10 -15.36
N SER A 120 -0.53 3.83 -16.41
CA SER A 120 0.73 3.67 -17.14
C SER A 120 1.58 4.94 -17.16
N SER A 121 1.00 6.14 -16.97
CA SER A 121 1.77 7.39 -16.97
C SER A 121 1.15 8.51 -16.11
N VAL A 122 1.97 9.50 -15.74
CA VAL A 122 1.54 10.67 -14.93
C VAL A 122 2.13 11.98 -15.45
N ARG A 123 1.30 13.04 -15.46
CA ARG A 123 1.75 14.42 -15.68
C ARG A 123 1.50 15.29 -14.45
N GLN A 124 2.51 16.09 -14.13
CA GLN A 124 2.44 17.15 -13.14
C GLN A 124 1.83 18.41 -13.77
N TRP A 125 1.25 19.28 -12.94
CA TRP A 125 0.73 20.62 -13.32
C TRP A 125 -0.28 20.65 -14.47
N LYS A 126 -0.91 19.51 -14.76
CA LYS A 126 -1.92 19.40 -15.81
C LYS A 126 -3.27 19.14 -15.19
N ARG A 127 -4.20 20.05 -15.52
CA ARG A 127 -5.64 19.85 -15.47
C ARG A 127 -6.16 20.09 -16.88
N GLY A 128 -6.14 19.06 -17.72
CA GLY A 128 -6.58 19.15 -19.12
C GLY A 128 -7.99 18.64 -19.26
N ALA A 129 -8.88 19.40 -19.93
CA ALA A 129 -10.24 18.95 -20.26
C ALA A 129 -10.23 17.55 -20.91
N GLY A 130 -11.19 16.70 -20.54
CA GLY A 130 -11.37 15.38 -21.15
C GLY A 130 -11.07 14.16 -20.26
N CYS A 131 -10.55 14.34 -19.04
CA CYS A 131 -10.44 13.25 -18.06
C CYS A 131 -11.80 12.87 -17.49
N GLY A 132 -12.02 11.60 -17.15
CA GLY A 132 -13.33 11.10 -16.70
C GLY A 132 -13.68 11.48 -15.25
N TYR A 133 -12.67 11.54 -14.37
CA TYR A 133 -12.84 11.78 -12.94
C TYR A 133 -11.79 12.74 -12.37
N VAL A 134 -12.12 13.34 -11.23
CA VAL A 134 -11.20 13.99 -10.31
C VAL A 134 -11.24 13.27 -8.96
N VAL A 135 -10.06 12.99 -8.40
CA VAL A 135 -9.88 12.47 -7.05
C VAL A 135 -9.59 13.62 -6.12
N THR A 136 -10.50 13.85 -5.17
CA THR A 136 -10.42 15.00 -4.27
C THR A 136 -9.46 14.78 -3.11
N ARG A 137 -9.12 15.84 -2.37
CA ARG A 137 -8.38 15.74 -1.11
C ARG A 137 -9.07 14.84 -0.05
N ALA A 138 -10.38 14.66 -0.16
CA ALA A 138 -11.14 13.75 0.70
C ALA A 138 -11.07 12.28 0.24
N GLY A 139 -10.35 11.99 -0.84
CA GLY A 139 -10.28 10.66 -1.47
C GLY A 139 -11.50 10.32 -2.33
N ALA A 140 -12.38 11.29 -2.61
CA ALA A 140 -13.60 11.04 -3.37
C ALA A 140 -13.35 11.09 -4.88
N TRP A 141 -13.93 10.14 -5.62
CA TRP A 141 -13.90 10.09 -7.09
C TRP A 141 -15.14 10.79 -7.66
N VAL A 142 -14.95 11.97 -8.23
CA VAL A 142 -16.03 12.83 -8.75
C VAL A 142 -15.95 12.88 -10.28
N PRO A 143 -17.04 12.59 -11.02
CA PRO A 143 -17.05 12.77 -12.47
C PRO A 143 -16.77 14.23 -12.85
N THR A 144 -15.82 14.45 -13.75
CA THR A 144 -15.43 15.80 -14.20
C THR A 144 -16.55 16.53 -14.95
N GLY A 145 -17.51 15.79 -15.53
CA GLY A 145 -18.69 16.33 -16.19
C GLY A 145 -19.75 16.94 -15.27
N GLY A 146 -19.56 16.89 -13.94
CA GLY A 146 -20.58 17.29 -12.96
C GLY A 146 -20.18 18.31 -11.89
N ALA A 147 -18.91 18.74 -11.78
CA ALA A 147 -18.50 19.58 -10.65
C ALA A 147 -17.49 20.68 -11.02
N SER A 148 -18.00 21.81 -11.51
CA SER A 148 -17.37 23.11 -11.30
C SER A 148 -17.97 23.72 -10.02
N GLY A 149 -17.39 23.46 -8.86
CA GLY A 149 -17.84 24.15 -7.65
C GLY A 149 -17.28 23.57 -6.36
N GLY A 150 -16.38 24.32 -5.72
CA GLY A 150 -16.13 24.19 -4.28
C GLY A 150 -14.75 23.67 -3.89
N ALA A 151 -13.70 24.45 -4.16
CA ALA A 151 -12.47 24.37 -3.37
C ALA A 151 -12.75 24.97 -1.97
N GLY A 152 -13.39 24.19 -1.09
CA GLY A 152 -13.54 24.49 0.32
C GLY A 152 -12.33 23.95 1.08
N GLY A 153 -11.48 24.85 1.56
CA GLY A 153 -10.30 24.51 2.35
C GLY A 153 -10.68 23.86 3.67
N THR A 154 -10.53 22.55 3.76
CA THR A 154 -10.38 21.84 5.02
C THR A 154 -9.07 21.07 4.96
N THR A 155 -8.33 21.08 6.06
CA THR A 155 -7.16 20.23 6.28
C THR A 155 -7.63 18.78 6.30
N GLY A 156 -7.73 18.17 5.12
CA GLY A 156 -8.04 16.75 4.98
C GLY A 156 -6.97 15.89 5.66
N PRO A 157 -7.37 14.76 6.28
CA PRO A 157 -6.46 13.87 7.00
C PRO A 157 -5.36 13.35 6.09
N THR A 158 -4.20 13.06 6.68
CA THR A 158 -3.08 12.43 5.98
C THR A 158 -3.52 11.05 5.49
N PRO A 159 -3.17 10.64 4.26
CA PRO A 159 -3.41 9.28 3.79
C PRO A 159 -2.81 8.26 4.75
N GLY A 160 -3.62 7.30 5.19
CA GLY A 160 -3.25 6.30 6.20
C GLY A 160 -3.72 6.57 7.63
N GLU A 161 -4.26 7.77 7.93
CA GLU A 161 -4.88 8.07 9.23
C GLU A 161 -6.42 7.99 9.21
N ALA A 162 -7.04 8.02 8.03
CA ALA A 162 -8.49 7.98 7.88
C ALA A 162 -8.98 6.55 7.59
N GLY A 163 -9.69 5.97 8.57
CA GLY A 163 -10.72 4.97 8.27
C GLY A 163 -11.76 5.58 7.33
N ASP A 164 -12.04 4.87 6.26
CA ASP A 164 -12.68 5.35 5.05
C ASP A 164 -14.16 5.82 5.20
N PRO A 165 -14.54 7.02 4.73
CA PRO A 165 -15.95 7.41 4.57
C PRO A 165 -16.68 6.68 3.42
N LEU A 166 -16.00 6.04 2.47
CA LEU A 166 -16.65 5.22 1.43
C LEU A 166 -17.26 3.93 2.01
N ASN A 167 -16.68 3.36 3.07
CA ASN A 167 -17.30 2.26 3.82
C ASN A 167 -18.53 2.73 4.64
N GLN A 168 -18.66 4.04 4.91
CA GLN A 168 -19.87 4.62 5.49
C GLN A 168 -20.94 4.94 4.44
N MET A 169 -20.56 5.23 3.18
CA MET A 169 -21.54 5.47 2.11
C MET A 169 -22.12 4.17 1.52
N MET A 170 -21.34 3.09 1.45
CA MET A 170 -21.86 1.79 0.98
C MET A 170 -22.67 1.03 2.04
N ASN A 171 -22.60 1.42 3.32
CA ASN A 171 -23.44 0.84 4.39
C ASN A 171 -24.79 1.57 4.58
N GLN A 172 -25.03 2.70 3.90
CA GLN A 172 -26.32 3.41 4.02
C GLN A 172 -27.41 2.91 3.06
N THR A 173 -27.10 1.97 2.15
CA THR A 173 -28.12 1.36 1.27
C THR A 173 -28.73 0.07 1.83
N GLY A 174 -28.33 -0.36 3.03
CA GLY A 174 -28.84 -1.58 3.69
C GLY A 174 -30.00 -1.38 4.66
N ALA A 175 -30.37 -0.15 4.99
CA ALA A 175 -31.51 0.14 5.88
C ALA A 175 -32.80 0.38 5.09
N VAL A 176 -33.19 -0.56 4.23
CA VAL A 176 -34.59 -0.68 3.82
C VAL A 176 -35.31 -1.31 5.01
N GLN A 177 -36.15 -0.50 5.66
CA GLN A 177 -37.12 -0.95 6.64
C GLN A 177 -37.91 -2.13 6.04
N ASN A 178 -37.78 -3.31 6.65
CA ASN A 178 -38.70 -4.42 6.40
C ASN A 178 -39.92 -4.22 7.33
N PRO A 179 -41.14 -4.57 6.87
CA PRO A 179 -42.42 -3.96 7.29
C PRO A 179 -42.83 -4.23 8.74
#